data_AF-A0A374BDM8-F1
#
_entry.id   AF-A0A374BDM8-F1
#
_cell.length_a   1.000
_cell.length_b   1.000
_cell.length_c   1.000
_cell.angle_alpha   90.00
_cell.angle_beta   90.00
_cell.angle_gamma   90.00
#
_symmetry.space_group_name_H-M   'P 1'
#
loop_
_entity.id
_entity.type
_entity.pdbx_description
1 polymer ?
#
loop_
_entity_poly.entity_id
_entity_poly.type
_entity_poly.pdbx_seq_one_letter_code
_entity_poly.pdbx_strand_id
1 'polypeptide(L)'
;MAKEKMAVYFQPETIKKIEQEYKEDNCASKTEFIEKAVKFYIGYLRQQEEVNYLSPLITETVKAQIKGTEQRLARLLFKVAVELGKLSHMTAAINDVDDETLQSLHAMCVNEVRKINGIIDYE
;
A
#
# COMPACT_ATOMS: atom_id res chain seq x y z
N MET A 1 -32.71 14.61 23.86
CA MET A 1 -31.58 14.81 24.80
C MET A 1 -31.58 16.27 25.23
N ALA A 2 -31.30 16.56 26.50
CA ALA A 2 -31.18 17.93 26.97
C ALA A 2 -29.93 18.57 26.34
N LYS A 3 -30.05 19.78 25.80
CA LYS A 3 -28.91 20.57 25.31
C LYS A 3 -28.38 21.40 26.46
N GLU A 4 -27.08 21.35 26.70
CA GLU A 4 -26.41 22.23 27.66
C GLU A 4 -25.92 23.50 26.95
N LYS A 5 -26.10 24.65 27.60
CA LYS A 5 -25.67 25.95 27.05
C LYS A 5 -24.29 26.30 27.59
N MET A 6 -23.35 26.52 26.67
CA MET A 6 -22.01 27.03 26.96
C MET A 6 -21.82 28.38 26.25
N ALA A 7 -21.31 29.38 26.97
CA ALA A 7 -20.94 30.66 26.39
C ALA A 7 -19.47 30.64 25.95
N VAL A 8 -19.20 31.08 24.72
CA VAL A 8 -17.85 31.12 24.12
C VAL A 8 -17.67 32.41 23.35
N TYR A 9 -16.44 32.92 23.32
CA TYR A 9 -16.05 34.07 22.51
C TYR A 9 -15.27 33.59 21.29
N PHE A 10 -15.72 34.00 20.11
CA PHE A 10 -15.02 33.78 18.84
C PHE A 10 -14.49 35.10 18.31
N GLN A 11 -13.39 35.04 17.57
CA GLN A 11 -12.93 36.21 16.80
C GLN A 11 -14.01 36.62 15.78
N PRO A 12 -14.19 37.92 15.50
CA PRO A 12 -15.23 38.38 14.56
C PRO A 12 -15.12 37.75 13.17
N GLU A 13 -13.89 37.50 12.70
CA GLU A 13 -13.63 36.83 11.43
C GLU A 13 -14.13 35.37 11.42
N THR A 14 -13.94 34.65 12.52
CA THR A 14 -14.44 33.27 12.69
C THR A 14 -15.96 33.24 12.66
N ILE A 15 -16.63 34.21 13.29
CA ILE A 15 -18.09 34.30 13.27
C ILE A 15 -18.59 34.52 11.84
N LYS A 16 -17.97 35.44 11.08
CA LYS A 16 -18.33 35.68 9.68
C LYS A 16 -18.19 34.41 8.82
N LYS A 17 -17.09 33.66 9.00
CA LYS A 17 -16.90 32.39 8.30
C LYS A 17 -17.97 31.37 8.68
N ILE A 18 -18.27 31.20 9.97
CA ILE A 18 -19.34 30.30 10.41
C ILE A 18 -20.68 30.69 9.77
N GLU A 19 -20.99 31.99 9.66
CA GLU A 19 -22.24 32.47 9.05
C GLU A 19 -22.36 32.20 7.55
N GLN A 20 -21.24 32.23 6.83
CA GLN A 20 -21.18 31.91 5.41
C GLN A 20 -21.28 30.39 5.20
N GLU A 21 -20.41 29.65 5.89
CA GLU A 21 -20.14 28.24 5.63
C GLU A 21 -21.24 27.31 6.18
N TYR A 22 -21.95 27.67 7.27
CA TYR A 22 -22.93 26.74 7.85
C TYR A 22 -24.08 26.39 6.89
N LYS A 23 -24.42 27.31 5.98
CA LYS A 23 -25.44 27.06 4.95
C LYS A 23 -24.89 26.19 3.82
N GLU A 24 -23.63 26.39 3.45
CA GLU A 24 -22.95 25.60 2.42
C GLU A 24 -22.75 24.15 2.86
N ASP A 25 -22.44 23.91 4.14
CA ASP A 25 -22.37 22.57 4.76
C ASP A 25 -23.76 21.93 5.02
N ASN A 26 -24.84 22.56 4.56
CA ASN A 26 -26.22 22.10 4.72
C ASN A 26 -26.62 21.88 6.20
N CYS A 27 -26.07 22.66 7.12
CA CYS A 27 -26.45 22.63 8.53
C CYS A 27 -27.74 23.42 8.76
N ALA A 28 -28.63 22.89 9.59
CA ALA A 28 -29.86 23.55 10.00
C ALA A 28 -29.60 24.74 10.94
N SER A 29 -28.43 24.80 11.58
CA SER A 29 -28.07 25.90 12.50
C SER A 29 -26.55 26.07 12.65
N LYS A 30 -26.14 27.26 13.09
CA LYS A 30 -24.74 27.53 13.50
C LYS A 30 -24.28 26.59 14.62
N THR A 31 -25.19 26.21 15.53
CA THR A 31 -24.90 25.26 16.61
C THR A 31 -24.53 23.89 16.07
N GLU A 32 -25.27 23.39 15.07
CA GLU A 32 -24.97 22.12 14.43
C GLU A 32 -23.60 22.14 13.73
N PHE A 33 -23.31 23.23 13.01
CA PHE A 33 -22.01 23.42 12.37
C PHE A 33 -20.86 23.43 13.38
N ILE A 34 -20.99 24.18 14.47
CA ILE A 34 -19.99 24.23 15.55
C ILE A 34 -19.85 22.84 16.21
N GLU A 35 -20.96 22.13 16.43
CA GLU A 35 -20.93 20.79 17.02
C GLU A 35 -20.21 19.77 16.12
N LYS A 36 -20.43 19.83 14.79
CA LYS A 36 -19.68 19.03 13.81
C LYS A 36 -18.18 19.36 13.86
N ALA A 37 -17.81 20.64 13.87
CA ALA A 37 -16.41 21.07 13.93
C ALA A 37 -15.72 20.62 15.23
N VAL A 38 -16.39 20.73 16.37
CA VAL A 38 -15.87 20.26 17.67
C VAL A 38 -15.71 18.75 17.68
N LYS A 39 -16.71 17.99 17.19
CA LYS A 39 -16.60 16.52 17.07
C LYS A 39 -15.45 16.12 16.15
N PHE A 40 -15.26 16.81 15.04
CA PHE A 40 -14.14 16.61 14.14
C PHE A 40 -12.81 16.83 14.84
N TYR A 41 -12.64 17.94 15.57
CA TYR A 41 -11.37 18.24 16.25
C TYR A 41 -11.09 17.29 17.42
N ILE A 42 -12.11 16.89 18.18
CA ILE A 42 -11.99 15.82 19.20
C ILE A 42 -11.57 14.50 18.53
N GLY A 43 -12.19 14.16 17.39
CA GLY A 43 -11.83 12.99 16.60
C GLY A 43 -10.39 13.05 16.10
N TYR A 44 -9.95 14.20 15.58
CA TYR A 44 -8.57 14.45 15.15
C TYR A 44 -7.57 14.28 16.30
N LEU A 45 -7.85 14.84 17.48
CA LEU A 45 -6.99 14.71 18.65
C LEU A 45 -6.88 13.25 19.11
N ARG A 46 -8.00 12.51 19.16
CA ARG A 46 -8.02 11.08 19.47
C ARG A 46 -7.31 10.26 18.40
N GLN A 47 -7.48 10.62 17.14
CA GLN A 47 -6.83 9.97 16.01
C GLN A 47 -5.33 10.25 16.01
N GLN A 48 -4.84 11.41 16.47
CA GLN A 48 -3.40 11.61 16.66
C GLN A 48 -2.83 10.68 17.75
N GLU A 49 -3.55 10.42 18.83
CA GLU A 49 -3.15 9.44 19.86
C GLU A 49 -3.18 7.99 19.32
N GLU A 50 -4.23 7.61 18.59
CA GLU A 50 -4.40 6.26 18.04
C GLU A 50 -3.52 6.00 16.79
N VAL A 51 -3.38 6.95 15.86
CA VAL A 51 -2.52 6.83 14.66
C VAL A 51 -1.06 6.76 15.04
N ASN A 52 -0.60 7.48 16.07
CA ASN A 52 0.77 7.36 16.57
C ASN A 52 1.09 5.94 17.09
N TYR A 53 0.08 5.18 17.54
CA TYR A 53 0.23 3.78 17.97
C TYR A 53 -0.04 2.77 16.83
N LEU A 54 -1.09 2.99 16.03
CA LEU A 54 -1.54 2.08 14.99
C LEU A 54 -0.68 2.15 13.72
N SER A 55 -0.16 3.32 13.33
CA SER A 55 0.64 3.44 12.10
C SER A 55 1.96 2.65 12.16
N PRO A 56 2.74 2.69 13.26
CA PRO A 56 3.91 1.83 13.40
C PRO A 56 3.54 0.34 13.37
N LEU A 57 2.49 -0.07 14.09
CA LEU A 57 2.05 -1.47 14.17
C LEU A 57 1.56 -2.01 12.82
N ILE A 58 0.78 -1.22 12.08
CA ILE A 58 0.34 -1.56 10.71
C ILE A 58 1.57 -1.68 9.81
N THR A 59 2.51 -0.74 9.89
CA THR A 59 3.74 -0.78 9.09
C THR A 59 4.57 -2.02 9.40
N GLU A 60 4.72 -2.39 10.67
CA GLU A 60 5.43 -3.60 11.09
C GLU A 60 4.71 -4.87 10.63
N THR A 61 3.39 -4.91 10.75
CA THR A 61 2.57 -6.05 10.30
C THR A 61 2.68 -6.24 8.79
N VAL A 62 2.59 -5.15 8.01
CA VAL A 62 2.77 -5.17 6.56
C VAL A 62 4.19 -5.63 6.19
N LYS A 63 5.23 -5.10 6.85
CA LYS A 63 6.61 -5.55 6.65
C LYS A 63 6.80 -7.04 6.96
N ALA A 64 6.21 -7.52 8.05
CA ALA A 64 6.27 -8.93 8.43
C ALA A 64 5.59 -9.82 7.37
N GLN A 65 4.43 -9.40 6.87
CA GLN A 65 3.70 -10.13 5.84
C GLN A 65 4.43 -10.15 4.50
N ILE A 66 5.02 -9.01 4.09
CA ILE A 66 5.87 -8.93 2.89
C ILE A 66 7.06 -9.88 3.04
N LYS A 67 7.79 -9.81 4.16
CA LYS A 67 8.95 -10.67 4.42
C LYS A 67 8.58 -12.15 4.42
N GLY A 68 7.45 -12.52 5.04
CA GLY A 68 6.94 -13.89 5.02
C GLY A 68 6.62 -14.36 3.59
N THR A 69 6.07 -13.47 2.77
CA THR A 69 5.77 -13.74 1.37
C THR A 69 7.04 -13.89 0.53
N GLU A 70 8.00 -12.97 0.66
CA GLU A 70 9.30 -13.02 -0.03
C GLU A 70 10.04 -14.33 0.28
N GLN A 71 10.10 -14.72 1.56
CA GLN A 71 10.72 -15.97 1.96
C GLN A 71 10.01 -17.20 1.37
N ARG A 72 8.67 -17.18 1.30
CA ARG A 72 7.89 -18.25 0.68
C ARG A 72 8.14 -18.31 -0.82
N LEU A 73 8.13 -17.18 -1.51
CA LEU A 73 8.42 -17.09 -2.94
C LEU A 73 9.83 -17.58 -3.24
N ALA A 74 10.84 -17.16 -2.48
CA ALA A 74 12.22 -17.63 -2.65
C ALA A 74 12.34 -19.16 -2.56
N ARG A 75 11.67 -19.79 -1.57
CA ARG A 75 11.65 -21.25 -1.43
C ARG A 75 10.94 -21.95 -2.59
N LEU A 76 9.85 -21.37 -3.10
CA LEU A 76 9.13 -21.93 -4.24
C LEU A 76 9.94 -21.78 -5.54
N LEU A 77 10.54 -20.62 -5.78
CA LEU A 77 11.43 -20.37 -6.91
C LEU A 77 12.63 -21.31 -6.90
N PHE A 78 13.21 -21.58 -5.73
CA PHE A 78 14.28 -22.58 -5.61
C PHE A 78 13.82 -23.98 -6.05
N LYS A 79 12.64 -24.43 -5.59
CA LYS A 79 12.10 -25.73 -6.02
C LYS A 79 11.84 -25.79 -7.53
N VAL A 80 11.28 -24.72 -8.10
CA VAL A 80 11.07 -24.61 -9.54
C VAL A 80 12.40 -24.63 -10.30
N ALA A 81 13.42 -23.92 -9.83
CA ALA A 81 14.74 -23.90 -10.45
C ALA A 81 15.41 -25.28 -10.44
N VAL A 82 15.25 -26.05 -9.37
CA VAL A 82 15.75 -27.44 -9.30
C VAL A 82 15.09 -28.32 -10.36
N GLU A 83 13.77 -28.30 -10.48
CA GLU A 83 13.07 -29.10 -11.49
C GLU A 83 13.36 -28.62 -12.92
N LEU A 84 13.47 -27.31 -13.14
CA LEU A 84 13.86 -26.74 -14.43
C LEU A 84 15.28 -27.15 -14.83
N GLY A 85 16.22 -27.17 -13.88
CA GLY A 85 17.58 -27.64 -14.11
C GLY A 85 17.61 -29.11 -14.54
N LYS A 86 16.86 -29.99 -13.87
CA LYS A 86 16.74 -31.40 -14.28
C LYS A 86 16.22 -31.53 -15.71
N LEU A 87 15.13 -30.82 -16.04
CA LEU A 87 14.57 -30.84 -17.39
C LEU A 87 15.58 -30.33 -18.42
N SER A 88 16.24 -29.20 -18.15
CA SER A 88 17.25 -28.62 -19.04
C SER A 88 18.40 -29.59 -19.29
N HIS A 89 18.93 -30.25 -18.26
CA HIS A 89 20.00 -31.23 -18.42
C HIS A 89 19.55 -32.49 -19.17
N MET A 90 18.35 -33.00 -18.89
CA MET A 90 17.80 -34.14 -19.65
C MET A 90 17.59 -33.78 -21.11
N THR A 91 17.05 -32.59 -21.41
CA THR A 91 16.85 -32.13 -22.79
C THR A 91 18.18 -31.92 -23.51
N ALA A 92 19.17 -31.31 -22.87
CA ALA A 92 20.51 -31.15 -23.45
C ALA A 92 21.14 -32.51 -23.78
N ALA A 93 21.05 -33.49 -22.86
CA ALA A 93 21.57 -34.83 -23.06
C ALA A 93 20.85 -35.60 -24.18
N ILE A 94 19.53 -35.48 -24.31
CA ILE A 94 18.76 -36.13 -25.39
C ILE A 94 19.12 -35.57 -26.77
N ASN A 95 19.50 -34.30 -26.84
CA ASN A 95 19.78 -33.61 -28.10
C ASN A 95 21.29 -33.44 -28.37
N ASP A 96 22.16 -34.11 -27.60
CA ASP A 96 23.63 -34.00 -27.69
C ASP A 96 24.12 -32.54 -27.74
N VAL A 97 23.53 -31.66 -26.92
CA VAL A 97 23.89 -30.24 -26.85
C VAL A 97 25.15 -30.08 -26.02
N ASP A 98 26.17 -29.44 -26.58
CA ASP A 98 27.41 -29.11 -25.89
C ASP A 98 27.31 -27.88 -24.99
N ASP A 99 28.31 -27.72 -24.11
CA ASP A 99 28.35 -26.63 -23.13
C ASP A 99 28.49 -25.24 -23.78
N GLU A 100 29.16 -25.15 -24.93
CA GLU A 100 29.29 -23.90 -25.69
C GLU A 100 27.94 -23.43 -26.23
N THR A 101 27.15 -24.34 -26.80
CA THR A 101 25.80 -24.05 -27.28
C THR A 101 24.87 -23.65 -26.13
N LEU A 102 24.97 -24.33 -24.98
CA LEU A 102 24.21 -23.96 -23.77
C LEU A 102 24.56 -22.56 -23.26
N GLN A 103 25.84 -22.19 -23.25
CA GLN A 103 26.26 -20.84 -22.85
C GLN A 103 25.74 -19.76 -23.82
N SER A 104 25.81 -20.03 -25.12
CA SER A 104 25.25 -19.13 -26.14
C SER A 104 23.75 -18.94 -25.94
N LEU A 105 23.00 -20.03 -25.75
CA LEU A 105 21.56 -19.99 -25.47
C LEU A 105 21.25 -19.20 -24.19
N HIS A 106 22.02 -19.40 -23.12
CA HIS A 106 21.86 -18.63 -21.88
C HIS A 106 22.03 -17.12 -22.13
N ALA A 107 23.08 -16.72 -22.85
CA ALA A 107 23.33 -15.32 -23.17
C ALA A 107 22.20 -14.70 -24.01
N MET A 108 21.66 -15.45 -24.99
CA MET A 108 20.48 -15.03 -25.77
C MET A 108 19.27 -14.81 -24.87
N CYS A 109 18.90 -15.80 -24.04
CA CYS A 109 17.76 -15.70 -23.14
C CYS A 109 17.89 -14.55 -22.14
N VAL A 110 19.07 -14.36 -21.54
CA VAL A 110 19.32 -13.23 -20.61
C VAL A 110 19.14 -11.89 -21.32
N ASN A 111 19.63 -11.76 -22.55
CA ASN A 111 19.48 -10.52 -23.31
C ASN A 111 18.01 -10.25 -23.69
N GLU A 112 17.24 -11.28 -24.04
CA GLU A 112 15.80 -11.15 -24.32
C GLU A 112 15.02 -10.71 -23.07
N VAL A 113 15.22 -11.39 -21.94
CA VAL A 113 14.56 -11.03 -20.68
C VAL A 113 14.96 -9.62 -20.22
N ARG A 114 16.22 -9.23 -20.42
CA ARG A 114 16.69 -7.87 -20.12
C ARG A 114 16.01 -6.83 -20.99
N LYS A 115 15.79 -7.08 -22.28
CA LYS A 115 15.11 -6.14 -23.19
C LYS A 115 13.69 -5.83 -22.73
N ILE A 116 13.00 -6.80 -22.14
CA ILE A 116 11.63 -6.63 -21.62
C ILE A 116 11.59 -6.23 -20.13
N ASN A 117 12.73 -6.00 -19.48
CA ASN A 117 12.84 -5.73 -18.04
C ASN A 117 12.12 -6.78 -17.15
N GLY A 118 12.03 -8.03 -17.61
CA GLY A 118 11.28 -9.08 -16.92
C GLY A 118 9.76 -8.84 -16.87
N ILE A 119 9.21 -7.90 -17.64
CA ILE A 119 7.79 -7.66 -17.78
C ILE A 119 7.30 -8.45 -19.00
N ILE A 120 6.41 -9.41 -18.76
CA ILE A 120 5.73 -10.15 -19.84
C ILE A 120 4.34 -9.54 -19.97
N ASP A 121 4.09 -8.93 -21.12
CA ASP A 121 2.76 -8.46 -21.50
C ASP A 121 2.00 -9.57 -22.23
N TYR A 122 0.70 -9.70 -21.94
CA TYR A 122 -0.18 -10.74 -22.48
C TYR A 122 -1.36 -10.15 -23.28
N GLU A 123 -1.35 -8.84 -23.59
CA GLU A 123 -2.26 -8.25 -24.58
C GLU A 123 -2.04 -8.79 -26.00
#